data_AF-M0LHS6-F1
#
_entry.id   AF-M0LHS6-F1
#
_cell.length_a   1.000
_cell.length_b   1.000
_cell.length_c   1.000
_cell.angle_alpha   90.00
_cell.angle_beta   90.00
_cell.angle_gamma   90.00
#
_symmetry.space_group_name_H-M   'P 1'
#
loop_
_entity.id
_entity.type
_entity.pdbx_description
1 polymer ?
#
loop_
_entity_poly.entity_id
_entity_poly.type
_entity_poly.pdbx_seq_one_letter_code
_entity_poly.pdbx_strand_id
1 'polypeptide(L)'
;MDWQTFIEEPAVIAAAVLALGLVVGYLVGRLNKELLTAAGVPDAVEGTPFERTAQSLGTSTVEIVARLSSWFIYGIAILTAIHIAQLLNTDAFWFRVTEFIPQVFVAVLVLILGFIIADKSELAVSEYLRGVKLPEISLLPRLIKYSVLYVTFIIALGQIGVHVLALLILLTVYAVGVVIVFTVAFKDFLVSSAAGIYLLLNQPYGIGDEVRIGDQSGIVQEVDLFVTKIENDSEEYIVPNRKVLDEGVVRNRE
;
A
#
# COMPACT_ATOMS: atom_id res chain seq x y z
N MET A 1 20.01 -59.87 15.59
CA MET A 1 19.29 -58.80 14.86
C MET A 1 20.29 -57.66 14.81
N ASP A 2 20.90 -57.44 13.65
CA ASP A 2 21.94 -56.42 13.50
C ASP A 2 21.29 -55.04 13.62
N TRP A 3 21.66 -54.29 14.64
CA TRP A 3 21.15 -52.94 14.87
C TRP A 3 21.45 -52.01 13.69
N GLN A 4 22.52 -52.27 12.92
CA GLN A 4 22.88 -51.49 11.75
C GLN A 4 21.86 -51.63 10.61
N THR A 5 21.39 -52.84 10.30
CA THR A 5 20.42 -53.04 9.21
C THR A 5 19.05 -52.45 9.54
N PHE A 6 18.68 -52.41 10.82
CA PHE A 6 17.44 -51.76 11.27
C PHE A 6 17.51 -50.23 11.19
N ILE A 7 18.67 -49.61 11.41
CA ILE A 7 18.85 -48.15 11.34
C ILE A 7 18.86 -47.65 9.88
N GLU A 8 19.30 -48.50 8.94
CA GLU A 8 19.37 -48.17 7.51
C GLU A 8 18.03 -48.30 6.77
N GLU A 9 17.00 -48.85 7.43
CA GLU A 9 15.63 -48.91 6.89
C GLU A 9 15.12 -47.47 6.61
N PRO A 10 14.72 -47.14 5.36
CA PRO A 10 14.24 -45.81 5.01
C PRO A 10 13.07 -45.33 5.88
N ALA A 11 12.25 -46.28 6.35
CA ALA A 11 11.16 -46.01 7.29
C ALA A 11 11.66 -45.51 8.66
N VAL A 12 12.78 -46.05 9.17
CA VAL A 12 13.37 -45.63 10.45
C VAL A 12 13.97 -44.23 10.34
N ILE A 13 14.64 -43.93 9.22
CA ILE A 13 15.16 -42.59 8.95
C ILE A 13 14.01 -41.58 8.80
N ALA A 14 12.97 -41.92 8.05
CA ALA A 14 11.79 -41.07 7.89
C ALA A 14 11.09 -40.79 9.23
N ALA A 15 10.96 -41.80 10.10
CA ALA A 15 10.41 -41.63 11.45
C ALA A 15 11.28 -40.71 12.32
N ALA A 16 12.61 -40.82 12.25
CA ALA A 16 13.53 -39.93 12.95
C ALA A 16 13.41 -38.48 12.46
N VAL A 17 13.27 -38.26 11.15
CA VAL A 17 13.05 -36.92 10.56
C VAL A 17 11.74 -36.31 11.04
N LEU A 18 10.66 -37.10 11.11
CA LEU A 18 9.38 -36.62 11.65
C LEU A 18 9.50 -36.23 13.13
N ALA A 19 10.12 -37.08 13.95
CA ALA A 19 10.32 -36.80 15.37
C ALA A 19 11.14 -35.52 15.58
N LEU A 20 12.24 -35.37 14.84
CA LEU A 20 13.06 -34.16 14.87
C LEU A 20 12.26 -32.94 14.40
N GLY A 21 11.52 -33.06 13.29
CA GLY A 21 10.69 -31.99 12.75
C GLY A 21 9.60 -31.51 13.70
N LEU A 22 8.98 -32.40 14.47
CA LEU A 22 8.02 -32.04 15.52
C LEU A 22 8.67 -31.24 16.64
N VAL A 23 9.85 -31.67 17.10
CA VAL A 23 10.61 -30.94 18.13
C VAL A 23 11.05 -29.57 17.62
N VAL A 24 11.66 -29.51 16.44
CA VAL A 24 12.16 -28.28 15.83
C VAL A 24 11.01 -27.33 15.53
N GLY A 25 9.90 -27.79 14.94
CA GLY A 25 8.76 -26.92 14.63
C GLY A 25 8.10 -26.34 15.89
N TYR A 26 7.99 -27.12 16.97
CA TYR A 26 7.50 -26.63 18.26
C TYR A 26 8.45 -25.56 18.84
N LEU A 27 9.76 -25.83 18.84
CA LEU A 27 10.77 -24.90 19.32
C LEU A 27 10.78 -23.61 18.49
N VAL A 28 10.78 -23.71 17.17
CA VAL A 28 10.75 -22.55 16.26
C VAL A 28 9.49 -21.72 16.49
N GLY A 29 8.32 -22.33 16.61
CA GLY A 29 7.08 -21.62 16.93
C GLY A 29 7.17 -20.83 18.22
N ARG A 30 7.63 -21.50 19.28
CA ARG A 30 7.78 -20.90 20.60
C ARG A 30 8.80 -19.76 20.59
N LEU A 31 9.99 -20.00 20.04
CA LEU A 31 11.05 -19.00 19.92
C LEU A 31 10.60 -17.82 19.07
N ASN A 32 9.94 -18.07 17.94
CA ASN A 32 9.47 -16.99 17.07
C ASN A 32 8.43 -16.12 17.78
N LYS A 33 7.50 -16.72 18.54
CA LYS A 33 6.56 -15.98 19.37
C LYS A 33 7.28 -15.12 20.41
N GLU A 34 8.24 -15.69 21.13
CA GLU A 34 9.04 -14.97 22.13
C GLU A 34 9.83 -13.82 21.49
N LEU A 35 10.49 -14.05 20.35
CA LEU A 35 11.26 -13.06 19.61
C LEU A 35 10.38 -11.92 19.08
N LEU A 36 9.24 -12.23 18.46
CA LEU A 36 8.32 -11.22 17.95
C LEU A 36 7.73 -10.38 19.09
N THR A 37 7.41 -11.01 20.22
CA THR A 37 6.94 -10.31 21.42
C THR A 37 8.04 -9.41 21.98
N ALA A 38 9.27 -9.92 22.11
CA ALA A 38 10.43 -9.16 22.60
C ALA A 38 10.82 -8.02 21.66
N ALA A 39 10.59 -8.17 20.35
CA ALA A 39 10.82 -7.14 19.34
C ALA A 39 9.74 -6.04 19.34
N GLY A 40 8.73 -6.10 20.22
CA GLY A 40 7.66 -5.11 20.30
C GLY A 40 6.66 -5.20 19.14
N VAL A 41 6.60 -6.33 18.45
CA VAL A 41 5.63 -6.54 17.36
C VAL A 41 4.18 -6.40 17.83
N PRO A 42 3.76 -6.88 19.02
CA PRO A 42 2.40 -6.65 19.53
C PRO A 42 1.99 -5.18 19.53
N ASP A 43 2.85 -4.29 20.05
CA ASP A 43 2.60 -2.85 20.09
C ASP A 43 2.64 -2.26 18.67
N ALA A 44 3.55 -2.77 17.82
CA ALA A 44 3.68 -2.35 16.44
C ALA A 44 2.51 -2.78 15.55
N VAL A 45 1.71 -3.78 15.91
CA VAL A 45 0.50 -4.17 15.16
C VAL A 45 -0.78 -3.65 15.82
N GLU A 46 -0.68 -3.14 17.05
CA GLU A 46 -1.83 -2.64 17.79
C GLU A 46 -2.56 -1.53 17.02
N GLY A 47 -3.89 -1.57 17.08
CA GLY A 47 -4.77 -0.62 16.42
C GLY A 47 -4.96 -0.86 14.92
N THR A 48 -4.19 -1.75 14.28
CA THR A 48 -4.34 -2.07 12.84
C THR A 48 -5.62 -2.89 12.57
N PRO A 49 -6.33 -2.63 11.45
CA PRO A 49 -7.41 -3.50 10.98
C PRO A 49 -7.04 -4.98 10.88
N PHE A 50 -5.82 -5.31 10.46
CA PHE A 50 -5.32 -6.69 10.42
C PHE A 50 -5.28 -7.34 11.80
N GLU A 51 -4.71 -6.67 12.81
CA GLU A 51 -4.67 -7.19 14.18
C GLU A 51 -6.09 -7.35 14.76
N ARG A 52 -7.01 -6.41 14.50
CA ARG A 52 -8.43 -6.57 14.89
C ARG A 52 -9.08 -7.79 14.26
N THR A 53 -8.76 -8.05 12.99
CA THR A 53 -9.26 -9.23 12.28
C THR A 53 -8.69 -10.51 12.91
N ALA A 54 -7.40 -10.54 13.22
CA ALA A 54 -6.79 -11.66 13.94
C ALA A 54 -7.46 -11.90 15.31
N GLN A 55 -7.71 -10.83 16.07
CA GLN A 55 -8.39 -10.91 17.38
C GLN A 55 -9.84 -11.38 17.28
N SER A 56 -10.55 -10.99 16.22
CA SER A 56 -11.91 -11.49 15.95
C SER A 56 -11.96 -13.01 15.73
N LEU A 57 -10.83 -13.59 15.30
CA LEU A 57 -10.66 -15.04 15.14
C LEU A 57 -10.07 -15.71 16.39
N GLY A 58 -9.96 -15.00 17.52
CA GLY A 58 -9.41 -15.53 18.77
C GLY A 58 -7.89 -15.71 18.76
N THR A 59 -7.17 -14.99 17.90
CA THR A 59 -5.71 -15.05 17.77
C THR A 59 -5.10 -13.65 17.73
N SER A 60 -3.78 -13.54 17.60
CA SER A 60 -3.07 -12.29 17.33
C SER A 60 -2.18 -12.45 16.09
N THR A 61 -1.72 -11.34 15.51
CA THR A 61 -0.76 -11.36 14.40
C THR A 61 0.51 -12.13 14.75
N VAL A 62 1.03 -11.92 15.97
CA VAL A 62 2.22 -12.62 16.47
C VAL A 62 1.98 -14.13 16.55
N GLU A 63 0.82 -14.54 17.08
CA GLU A 63 0.45 -15.95 17.18
C GLU A 63 0.26 -16.58 15.79
N ILE A 64 -0.34 -15.85 14.84
CA ILE A 64 -0.48 -16.31 13.44
C ILE A 64 0.90 -16.58 12.83
N VAL A 65 1.83 -15.62 12.91
CA VAL A 65 3.17 -15.76 12.32
C VAL A 65 3.95 -16.90 12.98
N ALA A 66 3.87 -17.04 14.30
CA ALA A 66 4.50 -18.12 15.04
C ALA A 66 3.95 -19.50 14.66
N ARG A 67 2.62 -19.63 14.57
CA ARG A 67 1.95 -20.88 14.14
C ARG A 67 2.26 -21.24 12.70
N LEU A 68 2.23 -20.26 11.79
CA LEU A 68 2.59 -20.46 10.40
C LEU A 68 4.02 -20.97 10.25
N SER A 69 4.96 -20.39 11.02
CA SER A 69 6.36 -20.86 11.05
C SER A 69 6.46 -22.31 11.53
N SER A 70 5.69 -22.68 12.57
CA SER A 70 5.65 -24.06 13.07
C SER A 70 5.09 -25.04 12.04
N TRP A 71 3.94 -24.69 11.44
CA TRP A 71 3.29 -25.50 10.42
C TRP A 71 4.13 -25.66 9.16
N PHE A 72 4.90 -24.63 8.78
CA PHE A 72 5.86 -24.73 7.70
C PHE A 72 6.93 -25.78 8.00
N ILE A 73 7.53 -25.75 9.19
CA ILE A 73 8.53 -26.76 9.59
C ILE A 73 7.92 -28.16 9.65
N TYR A 74 6.72 -28.32 10.21
CA TYR A 74 6.03 -29.62 10.22
C TYR A 74 5.74 -30.11 8.81
N GLY A 75 5.28 -29.23 7.92
CA GLY A 75 5.03 -29.54 6.52
C GLY A 75 6.30 -30.01 5.81
N ILE A 76 7.41 -29.29 5.95
CA ILE A 76 8.71 -29.68 5.40
C ILE A 76 9.15 -31.03 5.96
N ALA A 77 9.08 -31.25 7.26
CA ALA A 77 9.46 -32.53 7.88
C ALA A 77 8.64 -33.71 7.35
N ILE A 78 7.32 -33.52 7.19
CA ILE A 78 6.44 -34.53 6.60
C ILE A 78 6.81 -34.81 5.15
N LEU A 79 7.00 -33.76 4.33
CA LEU A 79 7.38 -33.93 2.93
C LEU A 79 8.73 -34.63 2.78
N THR A 80 9.72 -34.24 3.58
CA THR A 80 11.05 -34.88 3.61
C THR A 80 10.94 -36.35 4.05
N ALA A 81 10.13 -36.66 5.06
CA ALA A 81 9.93 -38.04 5.50
C ALA A 81 9.27 -38.91 4.42
N ILE A 82 8.26 -38.39 3.71
CA ILE A 82 7.61 -39.11 2.60
C ILE A 82 8.60 -39.32 1.45
N HIS A 83 9.44 -38.33 1.15
CA HIS A 83 10.51 -38.45 0.14
C HIS A 83 11.51 -39.55 0.51
N ILE A 84 12.00 -39.58 1.76
CA ILE A 84 12.94 -40.59 2.26
C ILE A 84 12.32 -41.98 2.27
N ALA A 85 11.05 -42.09 2.66
CA ALA A 85 10.33 -43.36 2.70
C ALA A 85 10.05 -43.94 1.29
N GLN A 86 10.44 -43.24 0.22
CA GLN A 86 10.29 -43.67 -1.18
C GLN A 86 8.85 -44.06 -1.54
N LEU A 87 7.86 -43.47 -0.87
CA LEU A 87 6.44 -43.80 -1.06
C LEU A 87 5.92 -43.36 -2.44
N LEU A 88 6.60 -42.41 -3.10
CA LEU A 88 6.25 -41.85 -4.40
C LEU A 88 7.47 -41.87 -5.34
N ASN A 89 7.40 -42.66 -6.42
CA ASN A 89 8.48 -42.89 -7.40
C ASN A 89 8.64 -41.76 -8.45
N THR A 90 8.64 -40.49 -8.06
CA THR A 90 8.77 -39.39 -9.04
C THR A 90 9.64 -38.26 -8.52
N ASP A 91 10.93 -38.31 -8.81
CA ASP A 91 11.91 -37.27 -8.41
C ASP A 91 11.54 -35.87 -8.93
N ALA A 92 10.96 -35.80 -10.14
CA ALA A 92 10.50 -34.54 -10.74
C ALA A 92 9.32 -33.88 -9.99
N PHE A 93 8.59 -34.62 -9.17
CA PHE A 93 7.55 -34.08 -8.29
C PHE A 93 8.19 -33.44 -7.06
N TRP A 94 9.12 -34.14 -6.41
CA TRP A 94 9.80 -33.68 -5.20
C TRP A 94 10.61 -32.40 -5.43
N PHE A 95 11.29 -32.29 -6.57
CA PHE A 95 12.02 -31.07 -6.93
C PHE A 95 11.10 -29.84 -6.96
N ARG A 96 9.95 -29.95 -7.65
CA ARG A 96 8.97 -28.85 -7.74
C ARG A 96 8.34 -28.50 -6.40
N VAL A 97 8.00 -29.50 -5.58
CA VAL A 97 7.40 -29.26 -4.26
C VAL A 97 8.38 -28.57 -3.32
N THR A 98 9.64 -29.01 -3.31
CA THR A 98 10.67 -28.47 -2.40
C THR A 98 11.05 -27.03 -2.75
N GLU A 99 10.94 -26.64 -4.01
CA GLU A 99 11.16 -25.25 -4.45
C GLU A 99 9.92 -24.36 -4.19
N PHE A 100 8.71 -24.88 -4.46
CA PHE A 100 7.48 -24.10 -4.38
C PHE A 100 7.01 -23.82 -2.94
N ILE A 101 7.17 -24.78 -2.02
CA ILE A 101 6.68 -24.63 -0.63
C ILE A 101 7.34 -23.45 0.10
N PRO A 102 8.69 -23.28 0.08
CA PRO A 102 9.34 -22.09 0.65
C PRO A 102 8.92 -20.78 -0.01
N GLN A 103 8.74 -20.76 -1.33
CA GLN A 103 8.27 -19.58 -2.07
C GLN A 103 6.90 -19.11 -1.60
N VAL A 104 5.95 -20.04 -1.45
CA VAL A 104 4.62 -19.75 -0.91
C VAL A 104 4.70 -19.25 0.52
N PHE A 105 5.55 -19.86 1.36
CA PHE A 105 5.73 -19.42 2.73
C PHE A 105 6.23 -17.97 2.81
N VAL A 106 7.25 -17.61 2.04
CA VAL A 106 7.76 -16.24 1.97
C VAL A 106 6.68 -15.29 1.43
N ALA A 107 5.93 -15.69 0.40
CA ALA A 107 4.82 -14.89 -0.12
C ALA A 107 3.76 -14.58 0.94
N VAL A 108 3.38 -15.57 1.75
CA VAL A 108 2.43 -15.39 2.86
C VAL A 108 2.99 -14.45 3.93
N LEU A 109 4.26 -14.59 4.30
CA LEU A 109 4.90 -13.68 5.26
C LEU A 109 4.95 -12.23 4.74
N VAL A 110 5.29 -12.05 3.46
CA VAL A 110 5.28 -10.75 2.79
C VAL A 110 3.88 -10.14 2.82
N LEU A 111 2.83 -10.93 2.54
CA LEU A 111 1.45 -10.45 2.62
C LEU A 111 1.09 -9.98 4.03
N ILE A 112 1.35 -10.79 5.05
CA ILE A 112 1.07 -10.44 6.45
C ILE A 112 1.77 -9.13 6.81
N LEU A 113 3.07 -9.02 6.51
CA LEU A 113 3.84 -7.83 6.78
C LEU A 113 3.30 -6.60 6.03
N GLY A 114 2.98 -6.76 4.75
CA GLY A 114 2.46 -5.66 3.94
C GLY A 114 1.07 -5.19 4.35
N PHE A 115 0.19 -6.08 4.84
CA PHE A 115 -1.08 -5.68 5.45
C PHE A 115 -0.85 -4.78 6.68
N ILE A 116 0.07 -5.17 7.56
CA ILE A 116 0.44 -4.38 8.74
C ILE A 116 1.00 -3.00 8.33
N ILE A 117 1.95 -2.97 7.38
CA ILE A 117 2.55 -1.72 6.90
C ILE A 117 1.49 -0.82 6.26
N ALA A 118 0.60 -1.38 5.45
CA ALA A 118 -0.44 -0.62 4.78
C ALA A 118 -1.44 -0.01 5.77
N ASP A 119 -1.83 -0.77 6.78
CA ASP A 119 -2.71 -0.32 7.86
C ASP A 119 -2.07 0.79 8.71
N LYS A 120 -0.79 0.64 9.08
CA LYS A 120 -0.05 1.68 9.81
C LYS A 120 0.16 2.94 8.97
N SER A 121 0.40 2.79 7.68
CA SER A 121 0.54 3.92 6.76
C SER A 121 -0.77 4.72 6.65
N GLU A 122 -1.93 4.03 6.60
CA GLU A 122 -3.25 4.68 6.64
C GLU A 122 -3.43 5.48 7.93
N LEU A 123 -3.16 4.87 9.08
CA LEU A 123 -3.32 5.49 10.39
C LEU A 123 -2.41 6.72 10.55
N ALA A 124 -1.11 6.57 10.23
CA ALA A 124 -0.15 7.66 10.36
C ALA A 124 -0.51 8.88 9.50
N VAL A 125 -0.93 8.67 8.26
CA VAL A 125 -1.32 9.77 7.37
C VAL A 125 -2.64 10.39 7.83
N SER A 126 -3.59 9.56 8.28
CA SER A 126 -4.87 10.06 8.82
C SER A 126 -4.65 10.95 10.05
N GLU A 127 -3.78 10.56 10.97
CA GLU A 127 -3.42 11.35 12.15
C GLU A 127 -2.72 12.66 11.77
N TYR A 128 -1.78 12.61 10.82
CA TYR A 128 -1.11 13.81 10.33
C TYR A 128 -2.09 14.81 9.70
N LEU A 129 -3.00 14.34 8.84
CA LEU A 129 -3.99 15.20 8.17
C LEU A 129 -4.99 15.82 9.15
N ARG A 130 -5.38 15.09 10.21
CA ARG A 130 -6.22 15.63 11.29
C ARG A 130 -5.53 16.77 12.03
N GLY A 131 -4.22 16.69 12.23
CA GLY A 131 -3.42 17.73 12.90
C GLY A 131 -3.41 19.08 12.17
N VAL A 132 -3.49 19.08 10.84
CA VAL A 132 -3.45 20.31 10.01
C VAL A 132 -4.82 20.93 9.72
N LYS A 133 -5.89 20.47 10.41
CA LYS A 133 -7.29 20.94 10.23
C LYS A 133 -7.80 20.91 8.78
N LEU A 134 -7.19 20.09 7.92
CA LEU A 134 -7.71 19.88 6.58
C LEU A 134 -8.97 19.01 6.69
N PRO A 135 -10.13 19.46 6.18
CA PRO A 135 -11.37 18.69 6.27
C PRO A 135 -11.22 17.36 5.53
N GLU A 136 -11.44 16.26 6.24
CA GLU A 136 -11.89 14.93 5.79
C GLU A 136 -11.53 14.46 4.36
N ILE A 137 -10.30 14.63 3.90
CA ILE A 137 -9.83 13.89 2.72
C ILE A 137 -9.51 12.46 3.16
N SER A 138 -10.54 11.68 3.50
CA SER A 138 -10.46 10.24 3.79
C SER A 138 -9.90 9.43 2.62
N LEU A 139 -9.88 10.04 1.43
CA LEU A 139 -9.33 9.47 0.21
C LEU A 139 -7.81 9.29 0.29
N LEU A 140 -7.05 10.25 0.82
CA LEU A 140 -5.58 10.21 0.74
C LEU A 140 -4.96 9.09 1.61
N PRO A 141 -5.32 8.93 2.90
CA PRO A 141 -4.83 7.80 3.70
C PRO A 141 -5.20 6.45 3.09
N ARG A 142 -6.42 6.35 2.55
CA ARG A 142 -6.94 5.13 1.95
C ARG A 142 -6.25 4.80 0.62
N LEU A 143 -5.93 5.80 -0.19
CA LEU A 143 -5.11 5.65 -1.41
C LEU A 143 -3.72 5.10 -1.06
N ILE A 144 -3.06 5.66 -0.04
CA ILE A 144 -1.74 5.19 0.40
C ILE A 144 -1.79 3.73 0.83
N LYS A 145 -2.79 3.34 1.63
CA LYS A 145 -2.99 1.93 1.99
C LYS A 145 -3.10 1.02 0.78
N TYR A 146 -3.97 1.35 -0.17
CA TYR A 146 -4.15 0.52 -1.35
C TYR A 146 -2.91 0.50 -2.24
N SER A 147 -2.13 1.57 -2.30
CA SER A 147 -0.83 1.58 -2.97
C SER A 147 0.18 0.63 -2.30
N VAL A 148 0.29 0.63 -0.97
CA VAL A 148 1.17 -0.30 -0.24
C VAL A 148 0.71 -1.75 -0.44
N LEU A 149 -0.60 -2.01 -0.32
CA LEU A 149 -1.15 -3.36 -0.55
C LEU A 149 -0.87 -3.82 -1.98
N TYR A 150 -1.05 -2.95 -2.97
CA TYR A 150 -0.76 -3.27 -4.36
C TYR A 150 0.70 -3.73 -4.55
N VAL A 151 1.66 -2.96 -4.04
CA VAL A 151 3.09 -3.33 -4.12
C VAL A 151 3.35 -4.64 -3.37
N THR A 152 2.75 -4.83 -2.20
CA THR A 152 2.86 -6.07 -1.42
C THR A 152 2.38 -7.28 -2.23
N PHE A 153 1.22 -7.18 -2.89
CA PHE A 153 0.69 -8.24 -3.73
C PHE A 153 1.61 -8.56 -4.90
N ILE A 154 2.18 -7.54 -5.56
CA ILE A 154 3.14 -7.76 -6.65
C ILE A 154 4.38 -8.51 -6.16
N ILE A 155 4.94 -8.14 -5.01
CA ILE A 155 6.09 -8.84 -4.41
C ILE A 155 5.72 -10.29 -4.08
N ALA A 156 4.57 -10.53 -3.44
CA ALA A 156 4.11 -11.86 -3.08
C ALA A 156 3.87 -12.75 -4.31
N LEU A 157 3.27 -12.22 -5.37
CA LEU A 157 3.08 -12.92 -6.65
C LEU A 157 4.43 -13.25 -7.31
N GLY A 158 5.40 -12.35 -7.21
CA GLY A 158 6.76 -12.59 -7.69
C GLY A 158 7.45 -13.76 -6.98
N GLN A 159 7.23 -13.93 -5.68
CA GLN A 159 7.81 -15.05 -4.91
C GLN A 159 7.33 -16.41 -5.43
N ILE A 160 6.06 -16.53 -5.82
CA ILE A 160 5.48 -17.78 -6.35
C ILE A 160 5.66 -17.96 -7.87
N GLY A 161 6.54 -17.16 -8.49
CA GLY A 161 6.91 -17.32 -9.90
C GLY A 161 5.96 -16.69 -10.92
N VAL A 162 5.03 -15.82 -10.51
CA VAL A 162 4.18 -15.09 -11.46
C VAL A 162 5.02 -14.11 -12.26
N HIS A 163 4.70 -13.95 -13.55
CA HIS A 163 5.34 -12.98 -14.44
C HIS A 163 5.00 -11.52 -14.06
N VAL A 164 5.67 -11.00 -13.02
CA VAL A 164 5.47 -9.63 -12.48
C VAL A 164 5.62 -8.55 -13.54
N LEU A 165 6.54 -8.74 -14.50
CA LEU A 165 6.76 -7.79 -15.59
C LEU A 165 5.49 -7.52 -16.40
N ALA A 166 4.68 -8.55 -16.69
CA ALA A 166 3.41 -8.37 -17.39
C ALA A 166 2.40 -7.55 -16.57
N LEU A 167 2.35 -7.78 -15.25
CA LEU A 167 1.48 -7.01 -14.34
C LEU A 167 1.90 -5.54 -14.24
N LEU A 168 3.21 -5.26 -14.24
CA LEU A 168 3.75 -3.90 -14.23
C LEU A 168 3.49 -3.16 -15.55
N ILE A 169 3.59 -3.86 -16.69
CA ILE A 169 3.21 -3.29 -17.99
C ILE A 169 1.74 -2.91 -17.98
N LEU A 170 0.87 -3.81 -17.53
CA LEU A 170 -0.57 -3.56 -17.45
C LEU A 170 -0.87 -2.36 -16.54
N LEU A 171 -0.25 -2.31 -15.36
CA LEU A 171 -0.35 -1.16 -14.45
C LEU A 171 0.07 0.13 -15.14
N THR A 172 1.20 0.11 -15.87
CA THR A 172 1.71 1.29 -16.57
C THR A 172 0.69 1.81 -17.57
N VAL A 173 0.05 0.93 -18.35
CA VAL A 173 -1.00 1.30 -19.29
C VAL A 173 -2.19 1.94 -18.57
N TYR A 174 -2.67 1.34 -17.48
CA TYR A 174 -3.76 1.91 -16.69
C TYR A 174 -3.38 3.24 -16.04
N ALA A 175 -2.18 3.35 -15.47
CA ALA A 175 -1.69 4.55 -14.82
C ALA A 175 -1.58 5.71 -15.83
N VAL A 176 -1.05 5.45 -17.02
CA VAL A 176 -1.02 6.45 -18.10
C VAL A 176 -2.44 6.88 -18.48
N GLY A 177 -3.37 5.93 -18.62
CA GLY A 177 -4.77 6.24 -18.88
C GLY A 177 -5.40 7.14 -17.80
N VAL A 178 -5.20 6.79 -16.52
CA VAL A 178 -5.68 7.60 -15.38
C VAL A 178 -5.06 8.99 -15.39
N VAL A 179 -3.75 9.11 -15.62
CA VAL A 179 -3.05 10.40 -15.67
C VAL A 179 -3.59 11.27 -16.81
N ILE A 180 -3.80 10.71 -18.00
CA ILE A 180 -4.37 11.43 -19.14
C ILE A 180 -5.79 11.92 -18.79
N VAL A 181 -6.65 11.03 -18.30
CA VAL A 181 -8.04 11.38 -17.96
C VAL A 181 -8.08 12.45 -16.87
N PHE A 182 -7.28 12.30 -15.82
CA PHE A 182 -7.19 13.27 -14.73
C PHE A 182 -6.70 14.63 -15.24
N THR A 183 -5.65 14.65 -16.07
CA THR A 183 -5.10 15.89 -16.64
C THR A 183 -6.13 16.62 -17.49
N VAL A 184 -6.88 15.89 -18.33
CA VAL A 184 -7.93 16.48 -19.16
C VAL A 184 -9.10 16.97 -18.31
N ALA A 185 -9.55 16.17 -17.33
CA ALA A 185 -10.68 16.50 -16.48
C ALA A 185 -10.40 17.71 -15.55
N PHE A 186 -9.18 17.84 -15.04
CA PHE A 186 -8.78 18.91 -14.12
C PHE A 186 -8.04 20.07 -14.81
N LYS A 187 -7.92 20.06 -16.14
CA LYS A 187 -7.19 21.07 -16.92
C LYS A 187 -7.57 22.49 -16.50
N ASP A 188 -8.86 22.75 -16.39
CA ASP A 188 -9.40 24.08 -16.13
C ASP A 188 -9.05 24.61 -14.74
N PHE A 189 -9.08 23.73 -13.73
CA PHE A 189 -8.66 24.04 -12.37
C PHE A 189 -7.15 24.28 -12.29
N LEU A 190 -6.35 23.45 -12.96
CA LEU A 190 -4.89 23.57 -12.97
C LEU A 190 -4.43 24.88 -13.62
N VAL A 191 -5.00 25.24 -14.77
CA VAL A 191 -4.69 26.50 -15.46
C VAL A 191 -5.12 27.70 -14.61
N SER A 192 -6.32 27.66 -14.02
CA SER A 192 -6.79 28.74 -13.15
C SER A 192 -5.93 28.89 -11.89
N SER A 193 -5.45 27.79 -11.31
CA SER A 193 -4.53 27.81 -10.16
C SER A 193 -3.20 28.46 -10.51
N ALA A 194 -2.60 28.07 -11.65
CA ALA A 194 -1.35 28.64 -12.12
C ALA A 194 -1.50 30.15 -12.39
N ALA A 195 -2.63 30.55 -12.97
CA ALA A 195 -2.98 31.96 -13.17
C ALA A 195 -3.11 32.71 -11.84
N GLY A 196 -3.79 32.14 -10.84
CA GLY A 196 -3.90 32.75 -9.52
C GLY A 196 -2.55 32.90 -8.82
N ILE A 197 -1.68 31.89 -8.86
CA ILE A 197 -0.31 32.00 -8.33
C ILE A 197 0.43 33.17 -8.98
N TYR A 198 0.34 33.30 -10.31
CA TYR A 198 0.95 34.42 -11.03
C TYR A 198 0.39 35.78 -10.60
N LEU A 199 -0.94 35.91 -10.48
CA LEU A 199 -1.62 37.14 -10.09
C LEU A 199 -1.28 37.54 -8.64
N LEU A 200 -1.25 36.57 -7.72
CA LEU A 200 -0.91 36.79 -6.31
C LEU A 200 0.55 37.22 -6.12
N LEU A 201 1.47 36.66 -6.91
CA LEU A 201 2.90 36.96 -6.81
C LEU A 201 3.28 38.28 -7.49
N ASN A 202 2.74 38.56 -8.68
CA ASN A 202 3.13 39.73 -9.47
C ASN A 202 2.20 40.93 -9.30
N GLN A 203 1.01 40.74 -8.73
CA GLN A 203 0.02 41.77 -8.40
C GLN A 203 -0.17 42.83 -9.50
N PRO A 204 -0.52 42.44 -10.75
CA PRO A 204 -0.74 43.40 -11.83
C PRO A 204 -1.90 44.37 -11.56
N TYR A 205 -2.83 43.95 -10.69
CA TYR A 205 -3.90 44.73 -10.07
C TYR A 205 -4.09 44.22 -8.64
N GLY A 206 -4.61 45.07 -7.76
CA GLY A 206 -4.85 44.75 -6.35
C GLY A 206 -6.30 44.95 -5.94
N ILE A 207 -6.61 44.56 -4.69
CA ILE A 207 -7.90 44.83 -4.06
C ILE A 207 -8.13 46.35 -4.03
N GLY A 208 -9.31 46.79 -4.47
CA GLY A 208 -9.68 48.20 -4.60
C GLY A 208 -9.38 48.84 -5.96
N ASP A 209 -8.68 48.16 -6.87
CA ASP A 209 -8.53 48.65 -8.24
C ASP A 209 -9.82 48.44 -9.04
N GLU A 210 -10.22 49.44 -9.84
CA GLU A 210 -11.27 49.26 -10.85
C GLU A 210 -10.68 48.60 -12.09
N VAL A 211 -11.21 47.42 -12.44
CA VAL A 211 -10.72 46.60 -13.54
C VAL A 211 -11.87 46.14 -14.43
N ARG A 212 -11.54 45.86 -15.69
CA ARG A 212 -12.39 45.17 -16.64
C ARG A 212 -11.72 43.90 -17.15
N ILE A 213 -12.39 42.77 -17.01
CA ILE A 213 -11.97 41.44 -17.45
C ILE A 213 -13.04 40.90 -18.39
N GLY A 214 -12.71 40.77 -19.68
CA GLY A 214 -13.70 40.49 -20.71
C GLY A 214 -14.81 41.54 -20.74
N ASP A 215 -16.05 41.09 -20.62
CA ASP A 215 -17.25 41.94 -20.60
C ASP A 215 -17.65 42.41 -19.19
N GLN A 216 -16.91 42.02 -18.15
CA GLN A 216 -17.24 42.32 -16.75
C GLN A 216 -16.35 43.43 -16.21
N SER A 217 -16.94 44.45 -15.59
CA SER A 217 -16.23 45.60 -15.02
C SER A 217 -16.68 45.82 -13.58
N GLY A 218 -15.74 46.14 -12.71
CA GLY A 218 -16.00 46.40 -11.29
C GLY A 218 -14.72 46.61 -10.48
N ILE A 219 -14.89 46.77 -9.17
CA ILE A 219 -13.79 46.92 -8.21
C ILE A 219 -13.38 45.53 -7.71
N VAL A 220 -12.07 45.27 -7.68
CA VAL A 220 -11.52 44.00 -7.17
C VAL A 220 -11.75 43.90 -5.67
N GLN A 221 -12.47 42.88 -5.23
CA GLN A 221 -12.72 42.60 -3.81
C GLN A 221 -11.73 41.58 -3.25
N GLU A 222 -11.45 40.52 -4.01
CA GLU A 222 -10.61 39.41 -3.57
C GLU A 222 -9.91 38.75 -4.76
N VAL A 223 -8.66 38.33 -4.55
CA VAL A 223 -7.91 37.49 -5.49
C VAL A 223 -7.55 36.21 -4.76
N ASP A 224 -8.20 35.11 -5.14
CA ASP A 224 -7.94 33.77 -4.62
C ASP A 224 -7.01 32.98 -5.55
N LEU A 225 -6.64 31.76 -5.14
CA LEU A 225 -5.86 30.84 -5.98
C LEU A 225 -6.57 30.50 -7.30
N PHE A 226 -7.90 30.35 -7.29
CA PHE A 226 -8.65 29.87 -8.47
C PHE A 226 -9.46 30.95 -9.17
N VAL A 227 -9.94 31.95 -8.42
CA VAL A 227 -10.88 32.96 -8.89
C VAL A 227 -10.49 34.35 -8.41
N THR A 228 -10.94 35.36 -9.13
CA THR A 228 -10.89 36.77 -8.73
C THR A 228 -12.34 37.25 -8.62
N LYS A 229 -12.68 37.90 -7.51
CA LYS A 229 -14.00 38.49 -7.28
C LYS A 229 -13.96 39.98 -7.59
N ILE A 230 -14.82 40.40 -8.50
CA ILE A 230 -15.01 41.82 -8.84
C ILE A 230 -16.48 42.19 -8.60
N GLU A 231 -16.72 43.38 -8.06
CA GLU A 231 -18.06 43.84 -7.68
C GLU A 231 -18.35 45.19 -8.33
N ASN A 232 -19.56 45.34 -8.86
CA ASN A 232 -20.10 46.64 -9.29
C ASN A 232 -21.33 47.00 -8.43
N ASP A 233 -21.99 48.12 -8.74
CA ASP A 233 -23.13 48.61 -7.96
C ASP A 233 -24.31 47.64 -7.80
N SER A 234 -24.39 46.59 -8.61
CA SER A 234 -25.53 45.66 -8.68
C SER A 234 -25.19 44.17 -8.61
N GLU A 235 -23.97 43.76 -8.97
CA GLU A 235 -23.59 42.37 -9.21
C GLU A 235 -22.17 42.08 -8.70
N GLU A 236 -21.99 40.90 -8.10
CA GLU A 236 -20.69 40.30 -7.78
C GLU A 236 -20.35 39.24 -8.84
N TYR A 237 -19.21 39.38 -9.51
CA TYR A 237 -18.71 38.41 -10.48
C TYR A 237 -17.57 37.59 -9.89
N ILE A 238 -17.71 36.26 -9.98
CA ILE A 238 -16.67 35.30 -9.61
C ILE A 238 -15.99 34.84 -10.90
N VAL A 239 -14.81 35.38 -11.19
CA VAL A 239 -14.11 35.19 -12.46
C VAL A 239 -12.99 34.17 -12.29
N PRO A 240 -12.97 33.04 -13.01
CA PRO A 240 -11.84 32.12 -12.99
C PRO A 240 -10.55 32.83 -13.43
N ASN A 241 -9.48 32.67 -12.66
CA ASN A 241 -8.21 33.36 -12.92
C ASN A 241 -7.64 33.08 -14.31
N ARG A 242 -7.95 31.92 -14.92
CA ARG A 242 -7.55 31.65 -16.32
C ARG A 242 -8.09 32.70 -17.30
N LYS A 243 -9.33 33.17 -17.11
CA LYS A 243 -9.97 34.12 -18.01
C LYS A 243 -9.24 35.45 -18.02
N VAL A 244 -8.70 35.84 -16.87
CA VAL A 244 -7.87 37.05 -16.74
C VAL A 244 -6.62 36.96 -17.62
N LEU A 245 -5.98 35.78 -17.69
CA LEU A 245 -4.82 35.58 -18.55
C LEU A 245 -5.19 35.39 -20.03
N ASP A 246 -6.32 34.75 -20.32
CA ASP A 246 -6.78 34.48 -21.69
C ASP A 246 -7.30 35.77 -22.37
N GLU A 247 -8.07 36.59 -21.66
CA GLU A 247 -8.77 37.76 -22.20
C GLU A 247 -8.03 39.08 -21.89
N GLY A 248 -7.11 39.06 -20.91
CA GLY A 248 -6.43 40.24 -20.41
C GLY A 248 -7.26 41.04 -19.40
N VAL A 249 -6.60 42.01 -18.76
CA VAL A 249 -7.22 42.91 -17.78
C VAL A 249 -6.92 44.35 -18.15
N VAL A 250 -7.96 45.19 -18.15
CA VAL A 250 -7.84 46.64 -18.31
C VAL A 250 -7.99 47.28 -16.94
N ARG A 251 -7.03 48.09 -16.54
CA ARG A 251 -7.11 48.89 -15.30
C ARG A 251 -7.46 50.33 -15.65
N ASN A 252 -8.56 50.83 -15.12
CA ASN A 252 -8.89 52.24 -15.25
C ASN A 252 -8.02 53.04 -14.28
N ARG A 253 -7.40 54.10 -14.78
CA ARG A 253 -6.66 55.08 -13.97
C ARG A 253 -7.31 56.43 -14.21
N GLU A 254 -8.05 56.92 -13.22
CA GLU A 254 -8.40 58.34 -13.13
C GLU A 254 -7.18 59.15 -12.65
#